data_AF-A0A257QBR1-F1
#
_entry.id   AF-A0A257QBR1-F1
#
_cell.length_a   1.000
_cell.length_b   1.000
_cell.length_c   1.000
_cell.angle_alpha   90.00
_cell.angle_beta   90.00
_cell.angle_gamma   90.00
#
_symmetry.space_group_name_H-M   'P 1'
#
loop_
_entity.id
_entity.type
_entity.pdbx_description
1 polymer ?
#
loop_
_entity_poly.entity_id
_entity_poly.type
_entity_poly.pdbx_seq_one_letter_code
_entity_poly.pdbx_strand_id
1 'polypeptide(L)'
;MTAAQAPLNRPDSATPPPAFLKKSKSSRPLLWLAVLVIIAGLIFGYTQFKNQSNQAPAYITQPATRGDLTVTVTATGTLAPTNQVDVGIEVSGTVKEVLVDFNDKVTIGEPLARIDPTKLEAQLRQTTAALAAAKAKVLQIQSTVLESKNQLARLEQVHKMSGGKVPSQLELDGARANAARARADLVSAQASVEQTQAVLNANRSDLSKTVVRSPINGIVLNRNVEPGQTIAATFQAPVLFTLAENLAQMELQVDVDEADVGQVHAGQTAHFTVDAYPDREFDAKVTQVRFGSQTVSGVVTYKTILTVDNQDLLLRPGMTATAQIIVSQDKNVLLVPNAALRFTPEPQTAAKSNAGFIASMIPRPPSAKNIAVPTPGTGQHVWILHAGQPVAIAVTALRTDGLKTAIAGDDIEPGTPLIIDRAEPAK
;
A
#
# COMPACT_ATOMS: atom_id res chain seq x y z
N MET A 1 -24.28 -71.63 0.43
CA MET A 1 -25.72 -71.86 0.67
C MET A 1 -26.49 -70.91 -0.23
N THR A 2 -27.04 -71.38 -1.35
CA THR A 2 -28.46 -71.82 -1.50
C THR A 2 -29.37 -70.58 -1.63
N ALA A 3 -30.27 -70.36 -2.59
CA ALA A 3 -30.81 -71.05 -3.77
C ALA A 3 -31.59 -69.95 -4.56
N ALA A 4 -31.61 -69.90 -5.89
CA ALA A 4 -32.53 -70.61 -6.79
C ALA A 4 -34.01 -70.60 -6.35
N GLN A 5 -34.90 -70.00 -7.14
CA GLN A 5 -36.12 -70.67 -7.65
C GLN A 5 -37.04 -69.75 -8.47
N ALA A 6 -37.26 -70.13 -9.73
CA ALA A 6 -38.55 -70.01 -10.41
C ALA A 6 -39.51 -71.09 -9.85
N PRO A 7 -40.83 -71.03 -10.11
CA PRO A 7 -41.34 -71.90 -11.18
C PRO A 7 -42.58 -71.40 -11.98
N LEU A 8 -42.77 -72.12 -13.09
CA LEU A 8 -43.90 -72.29 -14.02
C LEU A 8 -45.31 -72.33 -13.40
N ASN A 9 -46.36 -71.92 -14.15
CA ASN A 9 -47.28 -72.86 -14.83
C ASN A 9 -48.32 -72.21 -15.78
N ARG A 10 -48.62 -72.95 -16.87
CA ARG A 10 -49.72 -72.83 -17.87
C ARG A 10 -50.96 -73.65 -17.37
N PRO A 11 -52.20 -73.62 -17.95
CA PRO A 11 -52.50 -73.84 -19.39
C PRO A 11 -53.77 -73.21 -20.04
N ASP A 12 -53.72 -73.17 -21.37
CA ASP A 12 -54.71 -73.43 -22.45
C ASP A 12 -56.21 -73.10 -22.34
N SER A 13 -56.75 -72.45 -23.39
CA SER A 13 -57.64 -73.10 -24.37
C SER A 13 -58.13 -72.19 -25.53
N ALA A 14 -57.89 -72.68 -26.76
CA ALA A 14 -58.73 -72.72 -27.96
C ALA A 14 -59.46 -71.48 -28.56
N THR A 15 -59.03 -71.15 -29.79
CA THR A 15 -59.68 -70.65 -31.04
C THR A 15 -61.17 -71.01 -31.26
N PRO A 16 -61.96 -70.38 -32.19
CA PRO A 16 -61.62 -70.07 -33.62
C PRO A 16 -62.33 -68.82 -34.27
N PRO A 17 -62.18 -68.54 -35.59
CA PRO A 17 -62.34 -67.22 -36.24
C PRO A 17 -63.74 -67.01 -36.88
N PRO A 18 -64.04 -65.86 -37.55
CA PRO A 18 -63.91 -65.84 -39.02
C PRO A 18 -63.76 -64.45 -39.73
N ALA A 19 -63.53 -64.54 -41.05
CA ALA A 19 -64.11 -63.75 -42.15
C ALA A 19 -63.59 -62.33 -42.49
N PHE A 20 -62.73 -62.33 -43.52
CA PHE A 20 -62.55 -61.24 -44.47
C PHE A 20 -63.82 -61.03 -45.32
N LEU A 21 -64.39 -59.83 -45.33
CA LEU A 21 -65.38 -59.38 -46.34
C LEU A 21 -64.97 -58.04 -46.96
N LYS A 22 -64.33 -58.16 -48.13
CA LYS A 22 -64.60 -57.47 -49.40
C LYS A 22 -65.39 -56.13 -49.38
N LYS A 23 -64.64 -55.05 -49.64
CA LYS A 23 -64.87 -53.96 -50.62
C LYS A 23 -66.33 -53.53 -50.90
N SER A 24 -66.70 -52.32 -50.44
CA SER A 24 -67.77 -51.52 -51.02
C SER A 24 -67.37 -50.04 -51.16
N LYS A 25 -67.86 -49.43 -52.23
CA LYS A 25 -67.41 -48.19 -52.86
C LYS A 25 -68.26 -47.00 -52.35
N SER A 26 -67.59 -45.85 -52.27
CA SER A 26 -68.11 -44.46 -52.39
C SER A 26 -69.12 -43.89 -51.37
N SER A 27 -68.73 -42.79 -50.74
CA SER A 27 -69.25 -41.46 -51.08
C SER A 27 -68.30 -40.36 -50.57
N ARG A 28 -68.10 -39.34 -51.41
CA ARG A 28 -67.12 -38.25 -51.25
C ARG A 28 -67.82 -37.00 -50.69
N PRO A 29 -67.93 -36.84 -49.36
CA PRO A 29 -67.85 -35.47 -48.80
C PRO A 29 -66.96 -35.36 -47.53
N LEU A 30 -66.58 -36.47 -46.88
CA LEU A 30 -65.82 -36.44 -45.61
C LEU A 30 -64.34 -36.03 -45.78
N LEU A 31 -63.76 -36.35 -46.94
CA LEU A 31 -62.36 -36.03 -47.28
C LEU A 31 -62.13 -34.53 -47.49
N TRP A 32 -63.14 -33.78 -47.97
CA TRP A 32 -63.05 -32.33 -48.13
C TRP A 32 -63.13 -31.59 -46.79
N LEU A 33 -63.90 -32.11 -45.83
CA LEU A 33 -63.99 -31.54 -44.48
C LEU A 33 -62.66 -31.68 -43.72
N ALA A 34 -62.00 -32.85 -43.82
CA ALA A 34 -60.71 -33.08 -43.19
C ALA A 34 -59.59 -32.17 -43.75
N VAL A 35 -59.58 -31.95 -45.07
CA VAL A 35 -58.62 -31.03 -45.72
C VAL A 35 -58.87 -29.58 -45.28
N LEU A 36 -60.13 -29.17 -45.13
CA LEU A 36 -60.49 -27.82 -44.71
C LEU A 36 -60.10 -27.55 -43.24
N VAL A 37 -60.22 -28.56 -42.36
CA VAL A 37 -59.75 -28.47 -40.97
C VAL A 37 -58.23 -28.43 -40.87
N ILE A 38 -57.50 -29.17 -41.72
CA ILE A 38 -56.04 -29.11 -41.78
C ILE A 38 -55.57 -27.76 -42.32
N ILE A 39 -56.22 -27.21 -43.34
CA ILE A 39 -55.91 -25.88 -43.87
C ILE A 39 -56.25 -24.80 -42.84
N ALA A 40 -57.39 -24.89 -42.14
CA ALA A 40 -57.73 -23.98 -41.06
C ALA A 40 -56.74 -24.10 -39.88
N GLY A 41 -56.28 -25.30 -39.54
CA GLY A 41 -55.26 -25.55 -38.52
C GLY A 41 -53.88 -25.04 -38.93
N LEU A 42 -53.51 -25.15 -40.21
CA LEU A 42 -52.26 -24.60 -40.75
C LEU A 42 -52.32 -23.07 -40.85
N ILE A 43 -53.46 -22.48 -41.23
CA ILE A 43 -53.66 -21.03 -41.24
C ILE A 43 -53.67 -20.51 -39.80
N PHE A 44 -54.38 -21.17 -38.88
CA PHE A 44 -54.42 -20.79 -37.47
C PHE A 44 -53.03 -20.93 -36.83
N GLY A 45 -52.35 -22.04 -37.07
CA GLY A 45 -50.96 -22.26 -36.65
C GLY A 45 -50.01 -21.22 -37.25
N TYR A 46 -50.14 -20.87 -38.53
CA TYR A 46 -49.34 -19.84 -39.19
C TYR A 46 -49.62 -18.44 -38.63
N THR A 47 -50.87 -18.12 -38.32
CA THR A 47 -51.25 -16.84 -37.70
C THR A 47 -50.79 -16.74 -36.25
N GLN A 48 -50.86 -17.81 -35.47
CA GLN A 48 -50.33 -17.86 -34.10
C GLN A 48 -48.80 -17.77 -34.08
N PHE A 49 -48.12 -18.49 -34.97
CA PHE A 49 -46.66 -18.43 -35.07
C PHE A 49 -46.16 -17.05 -35.53
N LYS A 50 -46.94 -16.34 -36.35
CA LYS A 50 -46.64 -14.96 -36.76
C LYS A 50 -46.96 -13.93 -35.67
N ASN A 51 -47.99 -14.16 -34.85
CA ASN A 51 -48.33 -13.26 -33.74
C ASN A 51 -47.42 -13.42 -32.52
N GLN A 52 -46.81 -14.60 -32.33
CA GLN A 52 -45.84 -14.83 -31.27
C GLN A 52 -44.47 -14.17 -31.57
N SER A 53 -44.22 -13.79 -32.82
CA SER A 53 -42.98 -13.12 -33.26
C SER A 53 -43.04 -11.58 -33.19
N ASN A 54 -44.13 -10.99 -32.71
CA ASN A 54 -44.36 -9.54 -32.77
C ASN A 54 -44.50 -8.85 -31.41
N GLN A 55 -44.07 -9.49 -30.32
CA GLN A 55 -43.85 -8.77 -29.06
C GLN A 55 -42.59 -7.93 -29.23
N ALA A 56 -42.78 -6.61 -29.40
CA ALA A 56 -41.66 -5.67 -29.39
C ALA A 56 -40.85 -5.89 -28.10
N PRO A 57 -39.51 -5.99 -28.18
CA PRO A 57 -38.69 -6.17 -26.99
C PRO A 57 -38.99 -5.04 -26.01
N ALA A 58 -39.47 -5.38 -24.82
CA ALA A 58 -39.64 -4.42 -23.75
C ALA A 58 -38.24 -4.00 -23.28
N TYR A 59 -38.03 -2.69 -23.09
CA TYR A 59 -36.75 -2.14 -22.67
C TYR A 59 -36.86 -1.60 -21.25
N ILE A 60 -35.86 -1.89 -20.42
CA ILE A 60 -35.70 -1.27 -19.12
C ILE A 60 -34.96 0.04 -19.34
N THR A 61 -35.55 1.14 -18.87
CA THR A 61 -34.98 2.49 -19.03
C THR A 61 -34.74 3.14 -17.69
N GLN A 62 -33.73 4.01 -17.63
CA GLN A 62 -33.42 4.83 -16.48
C GLN A 62 -33.15 6.27 -16.95
N PRO A 63 -33.68 7.30 -16.26
CA PRO A 63 -33.53 8.69 -16.71
C PRO A 63 -32.11 9.21 -16.54
N ALA A 64 -31.66 10.05 -17.47
CA ALA A 64 -30.48 10.90 -17.28
C ALA A 64 -30.75 11.90 -16.15
N THR A 65 -29.80 12.12 -15.24
CA THR A 65 -29.98 13.04 -14.11
C THR A 65 -28.90 14.10 -14.10
N ARG A 66 -29.24 15.33 -13.73
CA ARG A 66 -28.25 16.38 -13.52
C ARG A 66 -27.87 16.42 -12.05
N GLY A 67 -26.58 16.40 -11.76
CA GLY A 67 -26.09 16.38 -10.38
C GLY A 67 -24.59 16.57 -10.30
N ASP A 68 -24.07 16.46 -9.10
CA ASP A 68 -22.65 16.53 -8.83
C ASP A 68 -22.04 15.12 -8.93
N LEU A 69 -20.87 15.02 -9.54
CA LEU A 69 -20.09 13.79 -9.63
C LEU A 69 -18.80 13.97 -8.83
N THR A 70 -18.66 13.18 -7.77
CA THR A 70 -17.41 13.09 -7.03
C THR A 70 -16.75 11.77 -7.38
N VAL A 71 -15.55 11.83 -7.95
CA VAL A 71 -14.74 10.64 -8.19
C VAL A 71 -13.78 10.50 -7.02
N THR A 72 -13.83 9.35 -6.37
CA THR A 72 -13.00 9.03 -5.22
C THR A 72 -12.11 7.82 -5.50
N VAL A 73 -10.89 7.87 -5.01
CA VAL A 73 -9.98 6.71 -4.96
C VAL A 73 -9.97 6.19 -3.53
N THR A 74 -10.29 4.91 -3.36
CA THR A 74 -10.26 4.26 -2.05
C THR A 74 -8.89 3.66 -1.80
N ALA A 75 -8.30 3.94 -0.65
CA ALA A 75 -7.02 3.41 -0.23
C ALA A 75 -7.05 3.01 1.24
N THR A 76 -6.42 1.89 1.58
CA THR A 76 -6.32 1.42 2.96
C THR A 76 -4.94 1.73 3.52
N GLY A 77 -4.86 1.99 4.82
CA GLY A 77 -3.62 2.38 5.45
C GLY A 77 -3.66 2.33 6.96
N THR A 78 -2.60 2.85 7.58
CA THR A 78 -2.49 2.94 9.04
C THR A 78 -2.16 4.36 9.49
N LEU A 79 -2.67 4.72 10.66
CA LEU A 79 -2.34 5.98 11.30
C LEU A 79 -0.98 5.89 11.99
N ALA A 80 -0.14 6.88 11.77
CA ALA A 80 1.17 7.04 12.40
C ALA A 80 1.31 8.45 13.00
N PRO A 81 2.15 8.62 14.04
CA PRO A 81 2.55 9.95 14.48
C PRO A 81 3.34 10.67 13.38
N THR A 82 3.31 12.00 13.36
CA THR A 82 4.13 12.81 12.44
C THR A 82 5.63 12.55 12.61
N ASN A 83 6.08 12.39 13.87
CA ASN A 83 7.47 12.09 14.17
C ASN A 83 7.53 10.99 15.23
N GLN A 84 8.24 9.91 14.89
CA GLN A 84 8.44 8.76 15.74
C GLN A 84 9.93 8.44 15.81
N VAL A 85 10.44 8.20 17.01
CA VAL A 85 11.85 7.86 17.24
C VAL A 85 11.96 6.60 18.06
N ASP A 86 12.77 5.67 17.57
CA ASP A 86 13.13 4.45 18.26
C ASP A 86 14.43 4.67 19.05
N VAL A 87 14.36 4.46 20.36
CA VAL A 87 15.47 4.62 21.29
C VAL A 87 15.99 3.26 21.69
N GLY A 88 17.25 2.98 21.32
CA GLY A 88 17.96 1.75 21.66
C GLY A 88 19.07 1.95 22.68
N ILE A 89 19.96 0.95 22.77
CA ILE A 89 21.16 1.01 23.61
C ILE A 89 22.43 1.16 22.77
N GLU A 90 23.39 1.89 23.32
CA GLU A 90 24.75 1.97 22.75
C GLU A 90 25.75 1.11 23.52
N VAL A 91 25.52 0.89 24.83
CA VAL A 91 26.40 0.10 25.69
C VAL A 91 25.68 -1.15 26.18
N SER A 92 26.36 -2.28 26.12
CA SER A 92 25.81 -3.57 26.57
C SER A 92 25.81 -3.66 28.10
N GLY A 93 24.78 -4.26 28.66
CA GLY A 93 24.67 -4.46 30.11
C GLY A 93 23.30 -4.98 30.51
N THR A 94 23.12 -5.14 31.82
CA THR A 94 21.83 -5.54 32.41
C THR A 94 21.06 -4.29 32.80
N VAL A 95 19.76 -4.27 32.51
CA VAL A 95 18.87 -3.16 32.88
C VAL A 95 18.70 -3.19 34.39
N LYS A 96 19.13 -2.12 35.05
CA LYS A 96 19.00 -1.97 36.50
C LYS A 96 17.58 -1.56 36.88
N GLU A 97 17.04 -0.57 36.19
CA GLU A 97 15.70 -0.04 36.42
C GLU A 97 15.17 0.65 35.15
N VAL A 98 13.84 0.66 35.03
CA VAL A 98 13.11 1.39 34.00
C VAL A 98 12.30 2.47 34.71
N LEU A 99 12.40 3.71 34.24
CA LEU A 99 11.91 4.91 34.93
C LEU A 99 10.58 5.44 34.36
N VAL A 100 10.20 4.98 33.18
CA VAL A 100 9.00 5.43 32.45
C VAL A 100 8.17 4.23 32.00
N ASP A 101 6.87 4.42 31.89
CA ASP A 101 5.93 3.43 31.40
C ASP A 101 5.26 3.88 30.08
N PHE A 102 4.45 2.99 29.49
CA PHE A 102 3.62 3.30 28.35
C PHE A 102 2.67 4.46 28.64
N ASN A 103 2.44 5.31 27.64
CA ASN A 103 1.63 6.53 27.69
C ASN A 103 2.21 7.67 28.56
N ASP A 104 3.37 7.50 29.19
CA ASP A 104 4.01 8.58 29.92
C ASP A 104 4.52 9.67 28.97
N LYS A 105 4.37 10.92 29.40
CA LYS A 105 4.92 12.09 28.71
C LYS A 105 6.34 12.31 29.19
N VAL A 106 7.27 12.38 28.24
CA VAL A 106 8.69 12.58 28.51
C VAL A 106 9.22 13.81 27.80
N THR A 107 10.27 14.38 28.36
CA THR A 107 10.97 15.56 27.86
C THR A 107 12.35 15.19 27.30
N ILE A 108 12.90 16.06 26.43
CA ILE A 108 14.25 15.87 25.88
C ILE A 108 15.27 15.74 27.01
N GLY A 109 16.08 14.68 26.97
CA GLY A 109 17.12 14.38 27.94
C GLY A 109 16.61 13.66 29.20
N GLU A 110 15.32 13.44 29.33
CA GLU A 110 14.74 12.71 30.46
C GLU A 110 15.20 11.24 30.46
N PRO A 111 15.64 10.70 31.61
CA PRO A 111 16.12 9.32 31.70
C PRO A 111 14.95 8.33 31.63
N LEU A 112 14.97 7.44 30.64
CA LEU A 112 13.96 6.42 30.39
C LEU A 112 14.29 5.10 31.10
N ALA A 113 15.56 4.70 31.06
CA ALA A 113 16.06 3.49 31.71
C ALA A 113 17.51 3.67 32.16
N ARG A 114 17.94 2.86 33.14
CA ARG A 114 19.33 2.79 33.58
C ARG A 114 19.87 1.38 33.42
N ILE A 115 21.02 1.28 32.76
CA ILE A 115 21.82 0.08 32.66
C ILE A 115 22.75 0.03 33.88
N ASP A 116 23.06 -1.17 34.37
CA ASP A 116 23.99 -1.38 35.48
C ASP A 116 25.38 -0.77 35.16
N PRO A 117 25.80 0.28 35.89
CA PRO A 117 27.04 0.98 35.59
C PRO A 117 28.27 0.34 36.24
N THR A 118 28.11 -0.69 37.08
CA THR A 118 29.17 -1.22 37.96
C THR A 118 30.49 -1.52 37.24
N LYS A 119 30.43 -2.19 36.08
CA LYS A 119 31.62 -2.50 35.26
C LYS A 119 32.29 -1.23 34.70
N LEU A 120 31.50 -0.29 34.21
CA LEU A 120 31.99 0.95 33.61
C LEU A 120 32.52 1.92 34.66
N GLU A 121 31.92 1.96 35.85
CA GLU A 121 32.45 2.70 37.01
C GLU A 121 33.79 2.13 37.48
N ALA A 122 33.94 0.81 37.52
CA ALA A 122 35.22 0.18 37.82
C ALA A 122 36.30 0.54 36.78
N GLN A 123 35.95 0.51 35.49
CA GLN A 123 36.85 0.91 34.40
C GLN A 123 37.23 2.40 34.47
N LEU A 124 36.27 3.27 34.81
CA LEU A 124 36.52 4.70 35.00
C LEU A 124 37.47 4.94 36.17
N ARG A 125 37.29 4.23 37.30
CA ARG A 125 38.22 4.30 38.44
C ARG A 125 39.62 3.85 38.06
N GLN A 126 39.75 2.73 37.34
CA GLN A 126 41.04 2.23 36.87
C GLN A 126 41.76 3.25 35.98
N THR A 127 41.06 3.85 35.01
CA THR A 127 41.66 4.81 34.08
C THR A 127 41.94 6.16 34.72
N THR A 128 41.15 6.56 35.72
CA THR A 128 41.46 7.73 36.56
C THR A 128 42.76 7.53 37.33
N ALA A 129 42.98 6.34 37.90
CA ALA A 129 44.22 6.00 38.58
C ALA A 129 45.42 5.95 37.61
N ALA A 130 45.23 5.41 36.40
CA ALA A 130 46.25 5.41 35.36
C ALA A 130 46.67 6.84 34.94
N LEU A 131 45.70 7.75 34.79
CA LEU A 131 45.98 9.16 34.50
C LEU A 131 46.77 9.82 35.64
N ALA A 132 46.41 9.54 36.90
CA ALA A 132 47.14 10.04 38.04
C ALA A 132 48.61 9.55 38.05
N ALA A 133 48.84 8.28 37.73
CA ALA A 133 50.18 7.71 37.59
C ALA A 133 50.97 8.35 36.44
N ALA A 134 50.35 8.57 35.28
CA ALA A 134 50.98 9.24 34.14
C ALA A 134 51.37 10.69 34.48
N LYS A 135 50.49 11.43 35.18
CA LYS A 135 50.79 12.79 35.66
C LYS A 135 51.95 12.80 36.67
N ALA A 136 51.98 11.84 37.60
CA ALA A 136 53.10 11.69 38.52
C ALA A 136 54.42 11.39 37.78
N LYS A 137 54.37 10.62 36.69
CA LYS A 137 55.53 10.35 35.85
C LYS A 137 56.07 11.61 35.16
N VAL A 138 55.19 12.49 34.69
CA VAL A 138 55.58 13.80 34.14
C VAL A 138 56.31 14.63 35.20
N LEU A 139 55.81 14.69 36.43
CA LEU A 139 56.47 15.42 37.52
C LEU A 139 57.87 14.86 37.84
N GLN A 140 58.01 13.53 37.84
CA GLN A 140 59.31 12.88 38.00
C GLN A 140 60.29 13.30 36.89
N ILE A 141 59.88 13.20 35.63
CA ILE A 141 60.74 13.53 34.48
C ILE A 141 61.05 15.03 34.43
N GLN A 142 60.08 15.88 34.78
CA GLN A 142 60.29 17.33 34.87
C GLN A 142 61.40 17.67 35.89
N SER A 143 61.49 16.91 36.98
CA SER A 143 62.56 17.06 37.98
C SER A 143 63.92 16.66 37.38
N THR A 144 63.98 15.57 36.61
CA THR A 144 65.17 15.14 35.87
C THR A 144 65.60 16.15 34.79
N VAL A 145 64.65 16.79 34.10
CA VAL A 145 64.94 17.87 33.14
C VAL A 145 65.56 19.06 33.86
N LEU A 146 65.01 19.47 35.01
CA LEU A 146 65.52 20.57 35.81
C LEU A 146 66.96 20.28 36.31
N GLU A 147 67.19 19.07 36.82
CA GLU A 147 68.52 18.60 37.23
C GLU A 147 69.53 18.66 36.07
N SER A 148 69.19 18.04 34.94
CA SER A 148 70.07 17.99 33.76
C SER A 148 70.37 19.38 33.20
N LYS A 149 69.37 20.28 33.22
CA LYS A 149 69.52 21.67 32.79
C LYS A 149 70.43 22.46 33.73
N ASN A 150 70.27 22.30 35.04
CA ASN A 150 71.10 22.97 36.03
C ASN A 150 72.56 22.48 35.97
N GLN A 151 72.77 21.19 35.72
CA GLN A 151 74.10 20.62 35.53
C GLN A 151 74.76 21.18 34.26
N LEU A 152 74.05 21.20 33.13
CA LEU A 152 74.54 21.83 31.90
C LEU A 152 74.90 23.31 32.13
N ALA A 153 74.02 24.09 32.75
CA ALA A 153 74.26 25.51 33.02
C ALA A 153 75.50 25.73 33.91
N ARG A 154 75.73 24.86 34.90
CA ARG A 154 76.93 24.89 35.74
C ARG A 154 78.20 24.63 34.91
N LEU A 155 78.19 23.61 34.06
CA LEU A 155 79.34 23.27 33.21
C LEU A 155 79.63 24.38 32.19
N GLU A 156 78.60 24.96 31.59
CA GLU A 156 78.74 26.11 30.69
C GLU A 156 79.33 27.34 31.39
N GLN A 157 78.91 27.60 32.64
CA GLN A 157 79.45 28.70 33.43
C GLN A 157 80.93 28.49 33.77
N VAL A 158 81.32 27.28 34.19
CA VAL A 158 82.72 26.93 34.46
C VAL A 158 83.57 27.02 33.19
N HIS A 159 83.04 26.57 32.05
CA HIS A 159 83.71 26.69 30.75
C HIS A 159 83.98 28.14 30.36
N LYS A 160 83.01 29.04 30.58
CA LYS A 160 83.19 30.48 30.36
C LYS A 160 84.24 31.08 31.30
N MET A 161 84.18 30.76 32.59
CA MET A 161 85.11 31.28 33.60
C MET A 161 86.55 30.79 33.38
N SER A 162 86.74 29.59 32.85
CA SER A 162 88.07 29.03 32.56
C SER A 162 88.69 29.51 31.24
N GLY A 163 88.00 30.37 30.49
CA GLY A 163 88.42 30.81 29.16
C GLY A 163 88.38 29.69 28.11
N GLY A 164 87.44 28.75 28.26
CA GLY A 164 87.22 27.65 27.33
C GLY A 164 88.12 26.42 27.55
N LYS A 165 88.84 26.35 28.67
CA LYS A 165 89.83 25.29 28.94
C LYS A 165 89.26 24.08 29.67
N VAL A 166 88.25 24.28 30.53
CA VAL A 166 87.65 23.23 31.38
C VAL A 166 86.16 23.52 31.59
N PRO A 167 85.23 22.55 31.50
CA PRO A 167 85.41 21.14 31.11
C PRO A 167 85.71 20.96 29.62
N SER A 168 86.07 19.73 29.24
CA SER A 168 86.34 19.36 27.84
C SER A 168 85.10 19.54 26.95
N GLN A 169 85.29 19.74 25.65
CA GLN A 169 84.16 19.84 24.70
C GLN A 169 83.28 18.58 24.73
N LEU A 170 83.90 17.41 24.84
CA LEU A 170 83.20 16.13 24.95
C LEU A 170 82.25 16.07 26.17
N GLU A 171 82.68 16.59 27.32
CA GLU A 171 81.84 16.66 28.52
C GLU A 171 80.66 17.63 28.35
N LEU A 172 80.89 18.80 27.72
CA LEU A 172 79.82 19.75 27.42
C LEU A 172 78.80 19.17 26.43
N ASP A 173 79.27 18.53 25.36
CA ASP A 173 78.39 17.90 24.37
C ASP A 173 77.63 16.73 24.97
N GLY A 174 78.25 15.95 25.85
CA GLY A 174 77.58 14.94 26.67
C GLY A 174 76.47 15.55 27.53
N ALA A 175 76.73 16.64 28.24
CA ALA A 175 75.73 17.33 29.06
C ALA A 175 74.58 17.93 28.23
N ARG A 176 74.88 18.52 27.06
CA ARG A 176 73.85 19.02 26.13
C ARG A 176 72.97 17.89 25.61
N ALA A 177 73.59 16.78 25.19
CA ALA A 177 72.87 15.60 24.74
C ALA A 177 71.99 15.02 25.85
N ASN A 178 72.48 14.98 27.10
CA ASN A 178 71.69 14.53 28.26
C ASN A 178 70.47 15.43 28.50
N ALA A 179 70.65 16.76 28.50
CA ALA A 179 69.55 17.71 28.68
C ALA A 179 68.53 17.63 27.52
N ALA A 180 69.00 17.45 26.28
CA ALA A 180 68.14 17.25 25.12
C ALA A 180 67.32 15.95 25.22
N ARG A 181 67.93 14.84 25.66
CA ARG A 181 67.23 13.58 25.90
C ARG A 181 66.19 13.72 27.00
N ALA A 182 66.54 14.31 28.14
CA ALA A 182 65.60 14.53 29.23
C ALA A 182 64.39 15.39 28.80
N ARG A 183 64.62 16.40 27.94
CA ARG A 183 63.52 17.19 27.34
C ARG A 183 62.65 16.36 26.40
N ALA A 184 63.24 15.50 25.57
CA ALA A 184 62.48 14.59 24.71
C ALA A 184 61.64 13.60 25.54
N ASP A 185 62.19 13.08 26.64
CA ASP A 185 61.48 12.21 27.58
C ASP A 185 60.29 12.92 28.23
N LEU A 186 60.43 14.22 28.56
CA LEU A 186 59.32 15.02 29.09
C LEU A 186 58.18 15.14 28.09
N VAL A 187 58.50 15.43 26.82
CA VAL A 187 57.49 15.51 25.74
C VAL A 187 56.81 14.16 25.54
N SER A 188 57.56 13.06 25.57
CA SER A 188 57.01 11.69 25.49
C SER A 188 56.05 11.39 26.64
N ALA A 189 56.42 11.76 27.88
CA ALA A 189 55.55 11.57 29.04
C ALA A 189 54.31 12.45 29.00
N GLN A 190 54.41 13.68 28.50
CA GLN A 190 53.26 14.56 28.26
C GLN A 190 52.29 13.95 27.23
N ALA A 191 52.81 13.42 26.12
CA ALA A 191 52.00 12.71 25.13
C ALA A 191 51.30 11.48 25.72
N SER A 192 51.96 10.75 26.64
CA SER A 192 51.34 9.63 27.35
C SER A 192 50.20 10.07 28.29
N VAL A 193 50.31 11.24 28.92
CA VAL A 193 49.20 11.83 29.69
C VAL A 193 48.03 12.16 28.78
N GLU A 194 48.26 12.77 27.62
CA GLU A 194 47.21 13.09 26.64
C GLU A 194 46.51 11.82 26.13
N GLN A 195 47.28 10.77 25.80
CA GLN A 195 46.73 9.47 25.41
C GLN A 195 45.84 8.89 26.52
N THR A 196 46.31 8.90 27.77
CA THR A 196 45.53 8.37 28.91
C THR A 196 44.28 9.21 29.19
N GLN A 197 44.37 10.52 29.01
CA GLN A 197 43.22 11.42 29.13
C GLN A 197 42.17 11.16 28.05
N ALA A 198 42.57 10.87 26.81
CA ALA A 198 41.66 10.49 25.74
C ALA A 198 40.89 9.20 26.09
N VAL A 199 41.59 8.19 26.63
CA VAL A 199 40.96 6.95 27.11
C VAL A 199 39.99 7.21 28.27
N LEU A 200 40.36 8.07 29.23
CA LEU A 200 39.47 8.46 30.33
C LEU A 200 38.18 9.12 29.80
N ASN A 201 38.30 10.00 28.81
CA ASN A 201 37.15 10.67 28.20
C ASN A 201 36.24 9.67 27.47
N ALA A 202 36.81 8.70 26.77
CA ALA A 202 36.06 7.62 26.13
C ALA A 202 35.25 6.81 27.17
N ASN A 203 35.91 6.34 28.24
CA ASN A 203 35.22 5.59 29.31
C ASN A 203 34.14 6.41 30.03
N ARG A 204 34.34 7.73 30.17
CA ARG A 204 33.35 8.63 30.73
C ARG A 204 32.13 8.77 29.80
N SER A 205 32.36 8.83 28.49
CA SER A 205 31.29 8.82 27.49
C SER A 205 30.48 7.53 27.58
N ASP A 206 31.15 6.37 27.62
CA ASP A 206 30.50 5.06 27.76
C ASP A 206 29.69 4.97 29.06
N LEU A 207 30.21 5.48 30.18
CA LEU A 207 29.46 5.55 31.43
C LEU A 207 28.21 6.44 31.30
N SER A 208 28.31 7.59 30.61
CA SER A 208 27.14 8.47 30.41
C SER A 208 26.03 7.81 29.57
N LYS A 209 26.41 6.90 28.67
CA LYS A 209 25.50 6.12 27.82
C LYS A 209 24.80 4.97 28.55
N THR A 210 25.14 4.71 29.81
CA THR A 210 24.38 3.77 30.66
C THR A 210 22.98 4.26 30.99
N VAL A 211 22.76 5.58 30.93
CA VAL A 211 21.45 6.18 31.13
C VAL A 211 20.85 6.43 29.75
N VAL A 212 19.82 5.66 29.42
CA VAL A 212 19.05 5.82 28.18
C VAL A 212 18.16 7.04 28.36
N ARG A 213 18.25 8.03 27.47
CA ARG A 213 17.52 9.30 27.55
C ARG A 213 16.63 9.52 26.35
N SER A 214 15.57 10.29 26.53
CA SER A 214 14.71 10.69 25.42
C SER A 214 15.40 11.69 24.48
N PRO A 215 15.40 11.47 23.15
CA PRO A 215 15.89 12.43 22.18
C PRO A 215 14.86 13.52 21.82
N ILE A 216 13.57 13.29 22.11
CA ILE A 216 12.45 14.18 21.75
C ILE A 216 11.54 14.43 22.96
N ASN A 217 10.74 15.50 22.92
CA ASN A 217 9.61 15.65 23.82
C ASN A 217 8.46 14.85 23.22
N GLY A 218 7.78 14.02 24.00
CA GLY A 218 6.79 13.13 23.41
C GLY A 218 6.12 12.20 24.41
N ILE A 219 5.40 11.22 23.87
CA ILE A 219 4.72 10.17 24.62
C ILE A 219 5.38 8.83 24.29
N VAL A 220 5.60 8.01 25.33
CA VAL A 220 6.10 6.64 25.16
C VAL A 220 5.00 5.76 24.57
N LEU A 221 5.19 5.26 23.36
CA LEU A 221 4.25 4.36 22.69
C LEU A 221 4.47 2.91 23.14
N ASN A 222 5.72 2.45 23.04
CA ASN A 222 6.10 1.08 23.35
C ASN A 222 7.30 1.06 24.30
N ARG A 223 7.30 0.08 25.20
CA ARG A 223 8.41 -0.30 26.08
C ARG A 223 8.73 -1.77 25.85
N ASN A 224 9.91 -2.06 25.33
CA ASN A 224 10.38 -3.40 24.97
C ASN A 224 11.51 -3.86 25.90
N VAL A 225 11.47 -3.44 27.16
CA VAL A 225 12.53 -3.70 28.14
C VAL A 225 11.95 -3.89 29.53
N GLU A 226 12.51 -4.85 30.27
CA GLU A 226 12.16 -5.11 31.66
C GLU A 226 13.39 -5.01 32.59
N PRO A 227 13.21 -4.57 33.86
CA PRO A 227 14.28 -4.59 34.85
C PRO A 227 14.85 -6.01 35.03
N GLY A 228 16.18 -6.12 35.08
CA GLY A 228 16.90 -7.39 35.17
C GLY A 228 17.19 -8.08 33.82
N GLN A 229 16.66 -7.56 32.70
CA GLN A 229 16.97 -8.08 31.37
C GLN A 229 18.39 -7.72 30.96
N THR A 230 19.12 -8.68 30.38
CA THR A 230 20.45 -8.44 29.80
C THR A 230 20.33 -8.12 28.33
N ILE A 231 20.96 -7.01 27.92
CA ILE A 231 20.87 -6.49 26.56
C ILE A 231 22.29 -6.35 26.00
N ALA A 232 22.47 -6.85 24.78
CA ALA A 232 23.73 -6.79 24.05
C ALA A 232 23.59 -5.89 22.80
N ALA A 233 24.54 -4.97 22.62
CA ALA A 233 24.56 -3.98 21.53
C ALA A 233 25.50 -4.36 20.37
N THR A 234 25.92 -5.63 20.26
CA THR A 234 27.09 -6.00 19.44
C THR A 234 26.82 -6.08 17.92
N PHE A 235 25.59 -6.39 17.49
CA PHE A 235 25.27 -6.59 16.06
C PHE A 235 24.10 -5.74 15.57
N GLN A 236 23.06 -5.57 16.39
CA GLN A 236 21.94 -4.68 16.15
C GLN A 236 21.57 -4.07 17.49
N ALA A 237 21.42 -2.75 17.55
CA ALA A 237 20.95 -2.09 18.77
C ALA A 237 19.45 -2.41 18.93
N PRO A 238 19.04 -3.18 19.96
CA PRO A 238 17.62 -3.43 20.17
C PRO A 238 16.93 -2.13 20.56
N VAL A 239 15.74 -1.92 20.00
CA VAL A 239 14.87 -0.80 20.35
C VAL A 239 14.25 -1.08 21.71
N LEU A 240 14.45 -0.19 22.67
CA LEU A 240 13.90 -0.31 24.02
C LEU A 240 12.61 0.49 24.17
N PHE A 241 12.57 1.67 23.56
CA PHE A 241 11.43 2.56 23.61
C PHE A 241 11.12 3.09 22.23
N THR A 242 9.84 3.20 21.91
CA THR A 242 9.36 3.95 20.75
C THR A 242 8.62 5.17 21.26
N LEU A 243 9.04 6.36 20.82
CA LEU A 243 8.46 7.63 21.26
C LEU A 243 7.81 8.35 20.09
N ALA A 244 6.68 9.01 20.36
CA ALA A 244 6.00 9.89 19.41
C ALA A 244 6.03 11.33 19.92
N GLU A 245 6.36 12.29 19.06
CA GLU A 245 6.48 13.70 19.45
C GLU A 245 5.13 14.32 19.82
N ASN A 246 4.14 14.14 18.94
CA ASN A 246 2.81 14.69 19.13
C ASN A 246 1.77 13.73 18.55
N LEU A 247 0.72 13.45 19.33
CA LEU A 247 -0.43 12.64 18.89
C LEU A 247 -1.62 13.49 18.46
N ALA A 248 -1.61 14.80 18.74
CA ALA A 248 -2.65 15.72 18.30
C ALA A 248 -2.59 15.99 16.79
N GLN A 249 -1.41 15.81 16.18
CA GLN A 249 -1.25 15.80 14.73
C GLN A 249 -0.75 14.42 14.32
N MET A 250 -1.44 13.82 13.37
CA MET A 250 -1.14 12.48 12.89
C MET A 250 -1.02 12.49 11.37
N GLU A 251 -0.41 11.43 10.87
CA GLU A 251 -0.35 11.14 9.45
C GLU A 251 -1.05 9.82 9.19
N LEU A 252 -2.01 9.83 8.28
CA LEU A 252 -2.57 8.62 7.71
C LEU A 252 -1.70 8.22 6.53
N GLN A 253 -1.11 7.04 6.63
CA GLN A 253 -0.26 6.47 5.61
C GLN A 253 -1.05 5.40 4.86
N VAL A 254 -1.55 5.74 3.67
CA VAL A 254 -2.34 4.83 2.84
C VAL A 254 -1.54 4.33 1.64
N ASP A 255 -1.85 3.11 1.23
CA ASP A 255 -1.28 2.48 0.05
C ASP A 255 -2.28 2.64 -1.11
N VAL A 256 -1.92 3.46 -2.10
CA VAL A 256 -2.73 3.70 -3.31
C VAL A 256 -2.26 2.78 -4.42
N ASP A 257 -3.18 2.11 -5.10
CA ASP A 257 -2.85 1.18 -6.19
C ASP A 257 -2.23 1.89 -7.41
N GLU A 258 -1.35 1.19 -8.13
CA GLU A 258 -0.69 1.69 -9.35
C GLU A 258 -1.67 2.20 -10.42
N ALA A 259 -2.84 1.58 -10.52
CA ALA A 259 -3.87 1.98 -11.48
C ALA A 259 -4.43 3.39 -11.20
N ASP A 260 -4.43 3.82 -9.93
CA ASP A 260 -5.12 5.03 -9.47
C ASP A 260 -4.16 6.15 -9.06
N VAL A 261 -2.89 5.84 -8.75
CA VAL A 261 -1.90 6.83 -8.29
C VAL A 261 -1.73 8.01 -9.24
N GLY A 262 -1.93 7.82 -10.55
CA GLY A 262 -1.84 8.89 -11.55
C GLY A 262 -2.87 10.02 -11.37
N GLN A 263 -3.95 9.77 -10.65
CA GLN A 263 -5.01 10.75 -10.36
C GLN A 263 -4.84 11.42 -8.99
N VAL A 264 -3.97 10.90 -8.14
CA VAL A 264 -3.75 11.38 -6.77
C VAL A 264 -2.63 12.41 -6.75
N HIS A 265 -2.94 13.59 -6.20
CA HIS A 265 -2.01 14.71 -6.14
C HIS A 265 -2.00 15.37 -4.76
N ALA A 266 -0.87 15.97 -4.40
CA ALA A 266 -0.76 16.75 -3.17
C ALA A 266 -1.75 17.91 -3.18
N GLY A 267 -2.41 18.15 -2.04
CA GLY A 267 -3.41 19.19 -1.85
C GLY A 267 -4.87 18.72 -1.91
N GLN A 268 -5.15 17.52 -2.44
CA GLN A 268 -6.49 16.95 -2.48
C GLN A 268 -7.05 16.71 -1.07
N THR A 269 -8.36 16.89 -0.94
CA THR A 269 -9.12 16.54 0.27
C THR A 269 -9.48 15.06 0.25
N ALA A 270 -9.44 14.44 1.42
CA ALA A 270 -9.86 13.07 1.60
C ALA A 270 -10.67 12.96 2.89
N HIS A 271 -11.55 11.96 2.91
CA HIS A 271 -12.23 11.55 4.12
C HIS A 271 -11.82 10.14 4.46
N PHE A 272 -11.72 9.80 5.74
CA PHE A 272 -11.40 8.45 6.14
C PHE A 272 -12.23 8.02 7.35
N THR A 273 -12.43 6.72 7.45
CA THR A 273 -12.99 6.08 8.63
C THR A 273 -11.95 5.13 9.21
N VAL A 274 -12.05 4.88 10.52
CA VAL A 274 -11.24 3.88 11.21
C VAL A 274 -12.14 2.77 11.70
N ASP A 275 -11.63 1.55 11.75
CA ASP A 275 -12.41 0.38 12.18
C ASP A 275 -12.98 0.54 13.59
N ALA A 276 -12.29 1.30 14.45
CA ALA A 276 -12.72 1.60 15.81
C ALA A 276 -13.93 2.55 15.88
N TYR A 277 -14.17 3.35 14.83
CA TYR A 277 -15.22 4.36 14.74
C TYR A 277 -15.84 4.39 13.33
N PRO A 278 -16.58 3.34 12.92
CA PRO A 278 -17.09 3.23 11.54
C PRO A 278 -18.15 4.28 11.21
N ASP A 279 -18.89 4.78 12.21
CA ASP A 279 -19.94 5.78 12.02
C ASP A 279 -19.41 7.23 12.01
N ARG A 280 -18.11 7.44 12.25
CA ARG A 280 -17.49 8.77 12.26
C ARG A 280 -16.50 8.90 11.12
N GLU A 281 -16.77 9.89 10.28
CA GLU A 281 -15.88 10.31 9.20
C GLU A 281 -14.93 11.39 9.70
N PHE A 282 -13.67 11.28 9.30
CA PHE A 282 -12.60 12.21 9.67
C PHE A 282 -12.03 12.85 8.40
N ASP A 283 -11.79 14.15 8.48
CA ASP A 283 -11.18 14.90 7.38
C ASP A 283 -9.67 14.72 7.36
N ALA A 284 -9.12 14.58 6.15
CA ALA A 284 -7.69 14.51 5.90
C ALA A 284 -7.32 15.27 4.63
N LYS A 285 -6.03 15.63 4.52
CA LYS A 285 -5.50 16.30 3.33
C LYS A 285 -4.26 15.59 2.84
N VAL A 286 -4.20 15.31 1.54
CA VAL A 286 -3.03 14.71 0.90
C VAL A 286 -1.87 15.70 0.95
N THR A 287 -0.82 15.35 1.66
CA THR A 287 0.39 16.18 1.79
C THR A 287 1.45 15.72 0.80
N GLN A 288 1.61 14.42 0.63
CA GLN A 288 2.64 13.87 -0.25
C GLN A 288 2.23 12.50 -0.81
N VAL A 289 2.51 12.29 -2.10
CA VAL A 289 2.50 10.98 -2.75
C VAL A 289 3.96 10.57 -2.97
N ARG A 290 4.39 9.41 -2.47
CA ARG A 290 5.78 8.95 -2.65
C ARG A 290 5.99 8.40 -4.05
N PHE A 291 7.11 8.73 -4.68
CA PHE A 291 7.49 8.18 -6.00
C PHE A 291 7.99 6.72 -5.95
N GLY A 292 8.46 6.26 -4.79
CA GLY A 292 8.94 4.89 -4.64
C GLY A 292 7.76 3.93 -4.43
N SER A 293 7.60 2.97 -5.33
CA SER A 293 6.61 1.91 -5.20
C SER A 293 6.96 0.92 -4.09
N GLN A 294 5.94 0.28 -3.53
CA GLN A 294 6.06 -0.84 -2.60
C GLN A 294 5.20 -2.00 -3.11
N THR A 295 5.58 -3.23 -2.78
CA THR A 295 4.75 -4.39 -3.09
C THR A 295 4.14 -4.90 -1.79
N VAL A 296 2.85 -4.63 -1.62
CA VAL A 296 2.08 -5.06 -0.45
C VAL A 296 1.16 -6.18 -0.92
N SER A 297 1.31 -7.38 -0.35
CA SER A 297 0.49 -8.56 -0.70
C SER A 297 0.50 -8.91 -2.21
N GLY A 298 1.59 -8.63 -2.91
CA GLY A 298 1.74 -8.91 -4.35
C GLY A 298 1.15 -7.85 -5.30
N VAL A 299 0.58 -6.77 -4.77
CA VAL A 299 0.09 -5.62 -5.53
C VAL A 299 1.08 -4.47 -5.43
N VAL A 300 1.35 -3.79 -6.55
CA VAL A 300 2.20 -2.59 -6.59
C VAL A 300 1.40 -1.39 -6.12
N THR A 301 1.85 -0.77 -5.05
CA THR A 301 1.20 0.39 -4.42
C THR A 301 2.19 1.52 -4.22
N TYR A 302 1.65 2.74 -4.12
CA TYR A 302 2.39 3.96 -3.85
C TYR A 302 1.90 4.56 -2.54
N LYS A 303 2.84 4.70 -1.60
CA LYS A 303 2.53 5.18 -0.27
C LYS A 303 2.22 6.68 -0.30
N THR A 304 1.02 7.03 0.13
CA THR A 304 0.49 8.39 0.17
C THR A 304 0.29 8.82 1.63
N ILE A 305 0.78 10.02 1.95
CA ILE A 305 0.75 10.60 3.29
C ILE A 305 -0.35 11.66 3.32
N LEU A 306 -1.30 11.48 4.22
CA LEU A 306 -2.36 12.43 4.49
C LEU A 306 -2.21 12.98 5.90
N THR A 307 -2.29 14.31 6.05
CA THR A 307 -2.28 14.94 7.37
C THR A 307 -3.66 14.88 8.00
N VAL A 308 -3.71 14.53 9.28
CA VAL A 308 -4.92 14.33 10.07
C VAL A 308 -4.81 15.13 11.37
N ASP A 309 -5.88 15.85 11.72
CA ASP A 309 -6.00 16.53 13.00
C ASP A 309 -6.67 15.59 14.03
N ASN A 310 -6.05 15.47 15.21
CA ASN A 310 -6.47 14.57 16.29
C ASN A 310 -6.45 15.29 17.64
N GLN A 311 -7.01 16.50 17.71
CA GLN A 311 -7.06 17.27 18.96
C GLN A 311 -7.80 16.56 20.10
N ASP A 312 -8.79 15.73 19.76
CA ASP A 312 -9.56 14.93 20.72
C ASP A 312 -8.78 13.71 21.26
N LEU A 313 -7.60 13.40 20.70
CA LEU A 313 -6.77 12.23 21.03
C LEU A 313 -7.52 10.88 20.95
N LEU A 314 -8.53 10.81 20.09
CA LEU A 314 -9.33 9.60 19.84
C LEU A 314 -8.58 8.62 18.96
N LEU A 315 -7.87 9.14 17.97
CA LEU A 315 -7.10 8.36 17.02
C LEU A 315 -5.78 7.96 17.67
N ARG A 316 -5.40 6.70 17.50
CA ARG A 316 -4.16 6.14 18.07
C ARG A 316 -3.26 5.60 16.95
N PRO A 317 -1.92 5.70 17.11
CA PRO A 317 -0.99 5.06 16.20
C PRO A 317 -1.29 3.57 16.01
N GLY A 318 -1.17 3.09 14.78
CA GLY A 318 -1.42 1.70 14.40
C GLY A 318 -2.87 1.36 14.09
N MET A 319 -3.83 2.29 14.23
CA MET A 319 -5.20 2.07 13.76
C MET A 319 -5.24 1.91 12.24
N THR A 320 -6.01 0.94 11.75
CA THR A 320 -6.32 0.77 10.33
C THR A 320 -7.40 1.75 9.93
N ALA A 321 -7.21 2.39 8.78
CA ALA A 321 -8.15 3.32 8.20
C ALA A 321 -8.38 3.03 6.72
N THR A 322 -9.58 3.34 6.26
CA THR A 322 -9.93 3.38 4.84
C THR A 322 -10.18 4.83 4.45
N ALA A 323 -9.33 5.37 3.58
CA ALA A 323 -9.43 6.70 3.05
C ALA A 323 -10.11 6.70 1.68
N GLN A 324 -10.95 7.69 1.45
CA GLN A 324 -11.54 8.06 0.18
C GLN A 324 -10.96 9.40 -0.24
N ILE A 325 -10.05 9.38 -1.20
CA ILE A 325 -9.37 10.57 -1.72
C ILE A 325 -10.21 11.14 -2.86
N ILE A 326 -10.63 12.40 -2.75
CA ILE A 326 -11.41 13.07 -3.78
C ILE A 326 -10.45 13.53 -4.89
N VAL A 327 -10.49 12.84 -6.03
CA VAL A 327 -9.62 13.15 -7.18
C VAL A 327 -10.25 14.14 -8.16
N SER A 328 -11.59 14.20 -8.21
CA SER A 328 -12.32 15.14 -9.03
C SER A 328 -13.70 15.41 -8.45
N GLN A 329 -14.15 16.66 -8.58
CA GLN A 329 -15.50 17.05 -8.24
C GLN A 329 -16.07 17.91 -9.37
N ASP A 330 -16.96 17.33 -10.16
CA ASP A 330 -17.65 18.02 -11.23
C ASP A 330 -19.05 18.41 -10.74
N LYS A 331 -19.37 19.70 -10.75
CA LYS A 331 -20.67 20.21 -10.30
C LYS A 331 -21.63 20.38 -11.47
N ASN A 332 -22.90 20.03 -11.25
CA ASN A 332 -23.99 20.26 -12.20
C ASN A 332 -23.80 19.64 -13.61
N VAL A 333 -23.23 18.43 -13.66
CA VAL A 333 -22.99 17.67 -14.89
C VAL A 333 -24.14 16.70 -15.20
N LEU A 334 -24.27 16.32 -16.47
CA LEU A 334 -25.26 15.33 -16.90
C LEU A 334 -24.73 13.92 -16.64
N LEU A 335 -25.45 13.16 -15.81
CA LEU A 335 -25.09 11.82 -15.39
C LEU A 335 -25.95 10.78 -16.06
N VAL A 336 -25.28 9.80 -16.64
CA VAL A 336 -25.88 8.65 -17.31
C VAL A 336 -25.48 7.37 -16.57
N PRO A 337 -26.41 6.42 -16.31
CA PRO A 337 -26.06 5.12 -15.77
C PRO A 337 -25.05 4.39 -16.67
N ASN A 338 -24.01 3.81 -16.08
CA ASN A 338 -22.95 3.14 -16.85
C ASN A 338 -23.50 1.96 -17.69
N ALA A 339 -24.59 1.33 -17.24
CA ALA A 339 -25.29 0.30 -18.00
C ALA A 339 -25.80 0.80 -19.36
N ALA A 340 -26.24 2.05 -19.46
CA ALA A 340 -26.75 2.63 -20.70
C ALA A 340 -25.66 2.85 -21.77
N LEU A 341 -24.41 3.08 -21.33
CA LEU A 341 -23.25 3.22 -22.23
C LEU A 341 -22.75 1.88 -22.78
N ARG A 342 -23.04 0.79 -22.07
CA ARG A 342 -22.65 -0.58 -22.46
C ARG A 342 -23.71 -1.29 -23.28
N PHE A 343 -24.96 -0.81 -23.24
CA PHE A 343 -26.05 -1.41 -23.97
C PHE A 343 -25.81 -1.32 -25.48
N THR A 344 -25.77 -2.47 -26.16
CA THR A 344 -25.79 -2.55 -27.62
C THR A 344 -26.97 -3.42 -28.03
N PRO A 345 -27.97 -2.87 -28.75
CA PRO A 345 -29.03 -3.70 -29.30
C PRO A 345 -28.41 -4.66 -30.32
N GLU A 346 -28.67 -5.96 -30.19
CA GLU A 346 -28.34 -6.92 -31.25
C GLU A 346 -28.91 -6.41 -32.59
N PRO A 347 -28.12 -6.51 -33.67
CA PRO A 347 -28.65 -6.22 -34.99
C PRO A 347 -29.82 -7.17 -35.20
N GLN A 348 -31.02 -6.61 -35.36
CA GLN A 348 -32.16 -7.38 -35.85
C GLN A 348 -31.69 -7.96 -37.18
N THR A 349 -31.37 -9.25 -37.19
CA THR A 349 -31.09 -9.97 -38.42
C THR A 349 -32.38 -9.90 -39.19
N ALA A 350 -32.42 -8.97 -40.16
CA ALA A 350 -33.48 -8.88 -41.13
C ALA A 350 -33.74 -10.31 -41.60
N ALA A 351 -34.93 -10.83 -41.29
CA ALA A 351 -35.31 -12.20 -41.53
C ALA A 351 -34.88 -12.57 -42.96
N LYS A 352 -33.93 -13.51 -43.09
CA LYS A 352 -33.59 -14.08 -44.39
C LYS A 352 -34.88 -14.66 -44.95
N SER A 353 -35.49 -13.94 -45.88
CA SER A 353 -36.58 -14.46 -46.69
C SER A 353 -36.08 -15.75 -47.32
N ASN A 354 -36.75 -16.87 -47.02
CA ASN A 354 -36.58 -18.15 -47.68
C ASN A 354 -36.88 -17.99 -49.18
N ALA A 355 -35.91 -17.51 -49.95
CA ALA A 355 -35.88 -17.65 -51.39
C ALA A 355 -35.43 -19.08 -51.69
N GLY A 356 -36.31 -19.83 -52.34
CA GLY A 356 -36.33 -21.28 -52.36
C GLY A 356 -35.10 -21.98 -52.95
N PHE A 357 -35.15 -23.29 -52.73
CA PHE A 357 -34.32 -24.43 -53.18
C PHE A 357 -33.94 -24.49 -54.68
N ILE A 358 -34.03 -23.41 -55.47
CA ILE A 358 -33.83 -23.41 -56.93
C ILE A 358 -32.50 -22.74 -57.34
N ALA A 359 -31.74 -22.11 -56.43
CA ALA A 359 -30.48 -21.44 -56.77
C ALA A 359 -29.20 -22.32 -56.67
N SER A 360 -29.31 -23.62 -56.39
CA SER A 360 -28.14 -24.52 -56.22
C SER A 360 -27.56 -25.10 -57.52
N MET A 361 -27.99 -24.65 -58.70
CA MET A 361 -27.59 -25.23 -60.00
C MET A 361 -26.93 -24.28 -61.00
N ILE A 362 -26.36 -23.15 -60.56
CA ILE A 362 -25.59 -22.28 -61.47
C ILE A 362 -24.22 -21.96 -60.86
N PRO A 363 -23.11 -22.45 -61.44
CA PRO A 363 -21.77 -22.05 -61.02
C PRO A 363 -21.46 -20.66 -61.61
N ARG A 364 -21.08 -19.69 -60.78
CA ARG A 364 -20.61 -18.38 -61.20
C ARG A 364 -19.28 -17.99 -60.53
N PRO A 365 -18.44 -17.20 -61.23
CA PRO A 365 -16.97 -17.22 -61.14
C PRO A 365 -16.40 -16.25 -60.08
N PRO A 366 -15.09 -16.29 -59.78
CA PRO A 366 -14.52 -15.49 -58.70
C PRO A 366 -14.24 -14.08 -59.19
N SER A 367 -14.72 -13.07 -58.46
CA SER A 367 -14.09 -11.75 -58.51
C SER A 367 -14.38 -10.91 -57.28
N ALA A 368 -13.33 -10.20 -56.88
CA ALA A 368 -13.16 -9.47 -55.66
C ALA A 368 -14.07 -8.24 -55.55
N LYS A 369 -14.48 -7.92 -54.31
CA LYS A 369 -14.31 -6.56 -53.78
C LYS A 369 -14.44 -6.57 -52.25
N ASN A 370 -13.37 -6.11 -51.60
CA ASN A 370 -13.39 -5.72 -50.19
C ASN A 370 -14.56 -4.78 -49.93
N ILE A 371 -15.50 -5.22 -49.10
CA ILE A 371 -16.39 -4.32 -48.37
C ILE A 371 -15.74 -4.17 -47.01
N ALA A 372 -15.16 -3.00 -46.78
CA ALA A 372 -14.68 -2.57 -45.49
C ALA A 372 -15.82 -2.70 -44.48
N VAL A 373 -15.61 -3.54 -43.48
CA VAL A 373 -16.32 -3.43 -42.20
C VAL A 373 -15.99 -2.03 -41.67
N PRO A 374 -16.98 -1.19 -41.33
CA PRO A 374 -16.67 0.05 -40.61
C PRO A 374 -16.01 -0.35 -39.30
N THR A 375 -14.76 0.05 -39.16
CA THR A 375 -14.04 0.00 -37.88
C THR A 375 -14.91 0.73 -36.86
N PRO A 376 -15.14 0.18 -35.64
CA PRO A 376 -15.89 0.88 -34.61
C PRO A 376 -15.17 2.19 -34.30
N GLY A 377 -15.77 3.28 -34.77
CA GLY A 377 -15.35 4.63 -34.44
C GLY A 377 -15.54 4.83 -32.95
N THR A 378 -14.50 5.40 -32.35
CA THR A 378 -14.26 5.62 -30.92
C THR A 378 -15.20 6.68 -30.32
N GLY A 379 -16.51 6.52 -30.49
CA GLY A 379 -17.55 7.33 -29.87
C GLY A 379 -18.41 6.45 -28.98
N GLN A 380 -18.57 6.81 -27.71
CA GLN A 380 -19.56 6.13 -26.87
C GLN A 380 -20.95 6.58 -27.34
N HIS A 381 -21.89 5.65 -27.44
CA HIS A 381 -23.25 5.94 -27.85
C HIS A 381 -24.20 5.53 -26.74
N VAL A 382 -25.25 6.32 -26.53
CA VAL A 382 -26.35 5.97 -25.62
C VAL A 382 -27.61 5.82 -26.45
N TRP A 383 -28.45 4.85 -26.07
CA TRP A 383 -29.70 4.58 -26.75
C TRP A 383 -30.87 5.19 -25.99
N ILE A 384 -31.62 6.06 -26.66
CA ILE A 384 -32.90 6.57 -26.16
C ILE A 384 -34.06 5.83 -26.81
N LEU A 385 -35.17 5.71 -26.09
CA LEU A 385 -36.39 5.15 -26.65
C LEU A 385 -37.19 6.28 -27.32
N HIS A 386 -37.31 6.24 -28.64
CA HIS A 386 -38.19 7.13 -29.41
C HIS A 386 -39.20 6.29 -30.18
N ALA A 387 -40.49 6.49 -29.89
CA ALA A 387 -41.61 5.75 -30.50
C ALA A 387 -41.46 4.20 -30.42
N GLY A 388 -40.89 3.68 -29.33
CA GLY A 388 -40.70 2.24 -29.11
C GLY A 388 -39.50 1.62 -29.85
N GLN A 389 -38.67 2.44 -30.52
CA GLN A 389 -37.42 1.98 -31.14
C GLN A 389 -36.19 2.64 -30.51
N PRO A 390 -35.06 1.92 -30.38
CA PRO A 390 -33.82 2.45 -29.85
C PRO A 390 -33.14 3.37 -30.89
N VAL A 391 -32.91 4.63 -30.53
CA VAL A 391 -32.17 5.61 -31.34
C VAL A 391 -30.82 5.89 -30.65
N ALA A 392 -29.72 5.74 -31.39
CA ALA A 392 -28.39 6.02 -30.88
C ALA A 392 -28.08 7.53 -30.92
N ILE A 393 -27.68 8.07 -29.77
CA ILE A 393 -27.11 9.42 -29.62
C ILE A 393 -25.62 9.26 -29.32
N ALA A 394 -24.78 9.99 -30.05
CA ALA A 394 -23.36 10.05 -29.77
C ALA A 394 -23.10 10.92 -28.53
N VAL A 395 -22.32 10.41 -27.58
CA VAL A 395 -21.95 11.13 -26.37
C VAL A 395 -20.46 11.03 -26.13
N THR A 396 -19.89 12.08 -25.52
CA THR A 396 -18.51 12.02 -25.02
C THR A 396 -18.56 11.71 -23.54
N ALA A 397 -18.10 10.52 -23.14
CA ALA A 397 -17.91 10.22 -21.74
C ALA A 397 -16.70 10.96 -21.18
N LEU A 398 -16.90 11.59 -20.02
CA LEU A 398 -15.88 12.28 -19.26
C LEU A 398 -15.36 11.35 -18.17
N ARG A 399 -15.87 11.51 -16.95
CA ARG A 399 -15.46 10.77 -15.75
C ARG A 399 -16.58 9.85 -15.27
N THR A 400 -16.23 8.80 -14.54
CA THR A 400 -17.18 7.85 -13.97
C THR A 400 -16.86 7.59 -12.51
N ASP A 401 -17.89 7.40 -11.69
CA ASP A 401 -17.80 6.92 -10.31
C ASP A 401 -18.01 5.39 -10.22
N GLY A 402 -18.04 4.70 -11.37
CA GLY A 402 -18.33 3.27 -11.50
C GLY A 402 -19.81 2.93 -11.70
N LEU A 403 -20.73 3.74 -11.18
CA LEU A 403 -22.19 3.55 -11.29
C LEU A 403 -22.80 4.46 -12.37
N LYS A 404 -22.36 5.71 -12.41
CA LYS A 404 -22.76 6.76 -13.32
C LYS A 404 -21.53 7.33 -14.03
N THR A 405 -21.76 7.86 -15.21
CA THR A 405 -20.73 8.49 -16.02
C THR A 405 -21.21 9.89 -16.38
N ALA A 406 -20.37 10.89 -16.12
CA ALA A 406 -20.58 12.23 -16.61
C ALA A 406 -20.37 12.24 -18.12
N ILE A 407 -21.32 12.82 -18.84
CA ILE A 407 -21.26 12.96 -20.29
C ILE A 407 -21.31 14.43 -20.70
N ALA A 408 -20.61 14.74 -21.79
CA ALA A 408 -20.78 15.98 -22.54
C ALA A 408 -21.49 15.67 -23.86
N GLY A 409 -22.68 16.26 -24.04
CA GLY A 409 -23.48 16.16 -25.25
C GLY A 409 -24.72 17.05 -25.13
N ASP A 410 -24.96 17.91 -26.12
CA ASP A 410 -26.05 18.90 -26.11
C ASP A 410 -27.42 18.28 -26.41
N ASP A 411 -27.45 17.03 -26.88
CA ASP A 411 -28.65 16.37 -27.40
C ASP A 411 -29.42 15.55 -26.34
N ILE A 412 -29.00 15.58 -25.07
CA ILE A 412 -29.65 14.82 -23.98
C ILE A 412 -30.05 15.77 -22.85
N GLU A 413 -31.36 15.94 -22.66
CA GLU A 413 -31.90 16.70 -21.54
C GLU A 413 -32.00 15.84 -20.26
N PRO A 414 -31.87 16.45 -19.07
CA PRO A 414 -32.18 15.78 -17.81
C PRO A 414 -33.61 15.21 -17.82
N GLY A 415 -33.76 13.94 -17.45
CA GLY A 415 -35.03 13.21 -17.47
C GLY A 415 -35.24 12.31 -18.69
N THR A 416 -34.38 12.41 -19.72
CA THR A 416 -34.47 11.55 -20.91
C THR A 416 -34.30 10.07 -20.53
N PRO A 417 -35.24 9.16 -20.87
CA PRO A 417 -35.15 7.75 -20.55
C PRO A 417 -34.11 7.05 -21.44
N LEU A 418 -33.04 6.56 -20.81
CA LEU A 418 -31.95 5.85 -21.48
C LEU A 418 -32.13 4.35 -21.30
N ILE A 419 -31.93 3.58 -22.37
CA ILE A 419 -32.08 2.12 -22.34
C ILE A 419 -30.86 1.51 -21.63
N ILE A 420 -31.11 0.77 -20.55
CA ILE A 420 -30.08 0.08 -19.79
C ILE A 420 -30.06 -1.43 -20.05
N ASP A 421 -31.22 -2.02 -20.33
CA ASP A 421 -31.35 -3.46 -20.60
C ASP A 421 -32.64 -3.79 -21.38
N ARG A 422 -32.76 -5.03 -21.86
CA ARG A 422 -34.01 -5.61 -22.35
C ARG A 422 -34.74 -6.28 -21.19
N ALA A 423 -36.05 -6.08 -21.09
CA ALA A 423 -36.89 -6.89 -20.22
C ALA A 423 -37.09 -8.27 -20.88
N GLU A 424 -36.77 -9.34 -20.15
CA GLU A 424 -37.06 -10.70 -20.61
C GLU A 424 -38.58 -10.91 -20.73
N PRO A 425 -39.05 -11.60 -21.78
CA PRO A 425 -40.46 -11.96 -21.87
C PRO A 425 -40.81 -12.88 -20.70
N ALA A 426 -41.82 -12.50 -19.91
CA ALA A 426 -42.35 -13.35 -18.85
C ALA A 426 -42.68 -14.74 -19.42
N LYS A 427 -42.08 -15.77 -18.83
CA LYS A 427 -42.07 -17.15 -19.34
C LYS A 427 -43.43 -17.84 -19.22
#